data_AF-A0A6I1KLC1-F1
#
_entry.id   AF-A0A6I1KLC1-F1
#
_cell.length_a   1.000
_cell.length_b   1.000
_cell.length_c   1.000
_cell.angle_alpha   90.00
_cell.angle_beta   90.00
_cell.angle_gamma   90.00
#
_symmetry.space_group_name_H-M   'P 1'
#
loop_
_entity.id
_entity.type
_entity.pdbx_description
1 polymer ?
#
loop_
_entity_poly.entity_id
_entity_poly.type
_entity_poly.pdbx_seq_one_letter_code
_entity_poly.pdbx_strand_id
1 'polypeptide(L)' 'MNIMPMGDYYVWYCDWCDSKNLTIWTRFEKGEASCGACHNRMKTDGIDATELENFVPGGF' A
#
# COMPACT_ATOMS: atom_id res chain seq x y z
N MET A 1 -7.78 0.37 6.98
CA MET A 1 -7.38 0.28 5.55
C MET A 1 -7.51 -1.16 5.09
N ASN A 2 -8.02 -1.43 3.89
CA ASN A 2 -8.05 -2.78 3.32
C ASN A 2 -7.04 -2.83 2.16
N ILE A 3 -5.92 -3.53 2.37
CA ILE A 3 -4.82 -3.64 1.41
C ILE A 3 -4.81 -5.07 0.91
N MET A 4 -4.88 -5.26 -0.40
CA MET A 4 -4.89 -6.58 -1.02
C MET A 4 -3.64 -6.74 -1.90
N PRO A 5 -2.79 -7.76 -1.64
CA PRO A 5 -1.70 -8.09 -2.54
C PRO A 5 -2.24 -8.59 -3.89
N MET A 6 -1.65 -8.10 -4.98
CA MET A 6 -1.91 -8.49 -6.37
C MET A 6 -0.59 -8.61 -7.12
N GLY A 7 0.10 -9.74 -6.92
CA GLY A 7 1.45 -9.95 -7.47
C GLY A 7 2.42 -8.93 -6.89
N ASP A 8 3.09 -8.16 -7.76
CA ASP A 8 4.03 -7.12 -7.36
C ASP A 8 3.38 -5.81 -6.89
N TYR A 9 2.05 -5.74 -6.85
CA TYR A 9 1.33 -4.52 -6.48
C TYR A 9 0.45 -4.76 -5.27
N TYR A 10 0.34 -3.73 -4.44
CA TYR A 10 -0.70 -3.61 -3.44
C TYR A 10 -1.84 -2.76 -3.98
N VAL A 11 -3.04 -3.30 -3.87
CA VAL A 11 -4.29 -2.59 -4.12
C VAL A 11 -4.78 -2.04 -2.80
N TRP A 12 -5.05 -0.74 -2.76
CA TRP A 12 -5.58 -0.09 -1.56
C TRP A 12 -6.60 0.99 -1.94
N TYR A 13 -7.51 1.27 -1.01
CA TYR A 13 -8.48 2.35 -1.16
C TYR A 13 -8.00 3.57 -0.38
N CYS A 14 -8.09 4.73 -1.01
CA CYS A 14 -7.69 6.00 -0.41
C CYS A 14 -8.76 6.48 0.57
N ASP A 15 -8.41 6.65 1.84
CA ASP A 15 -9.36 7.08 2.89
C ASP A 15 -9.94 8.49 2.69
N TRP A 16 -9.36 9.30 1.79
CA TRP A 16 -9.82 10.67 1.53
C TRP A 16 -10.82 10.80 0.39
N CYS A 17 -10.70 9.96 -0.63
CA CYS A 17 -11.50 10.10 -1.85
C CYS A 17 -12.06 8.77 -2.37
N ASP A 18 -11.93 7.71 -1.59
CA ASP A 18 -12.36 6.34 -1.89
C ASP A 18 -11.85 5.78 -3.22
N SER A 19 -10.83 6.42 -3.79
CA SER A 19 -10.24 5.98 -5.05
C SER A 19 -9.44 4.70 -4.83
N LYS A 20 -9.59 3.76 -5.77
CA LYS A 20 -8.78 2.55 -5.82
C LYS A 20 -7.40 2.90 -6.37
N ASN A 21 -6.36 2.60 -5.61
CA ASN A 21 -4.97 2.84 -5.97
C ASN A 21 -4.22 1.51 -6.10
N LEU A 22 -3.32 1.46 -7.08
CA LEU A 22 -2.31 0.42 -7.21
C LEU A 22 -0.95 1.01 -6.89
N THR A 23 -0.18 0.36 -6.05
CA THR A 23 1.18 0.80 -5.72
C THR A 23 2.09 -0.41 -5.65
N ILE A 24 3.25 -0.34 -6.29
CA ILE A 24 4.24 -1.43 -6.27
C ILE A 24 4.71 -1.70 -4.83
N TRP A 25 4.92 -2.97 -4.49
CA TRP A 25 5.31 -3.39 -3.14
C TRP A 25 6.55 -2.65 -2.62
N THR A 26 7.56 -2.47 -3.47
CA THR A 26 8.80 -1.74 -3.14
C THR A 26 8.59 -0.28 -2.74
N ARG A 27 7.54 0.38 -3.25
CA ARG A 27 7.16 1.75 -2.83
C ARG A 27 6.39 1.74 -1.52
N PHE A 28 5.60 0.70 -1.30
CA PHE A 28 4.89 0.49 -0.06
C PHE A 28 5.86 0.32 1.11
N GLU A 29 6.89 -0.52 0.96
CA GLU A 29 7.95 -0.72 1.96
C GLU A 29 8.72 0.57 2.28
N LYS A 30 8.91 1.43 1.29
CA LYS A 30 9.57 2.73 1.48
C LYS A 30 8.66 3.80 2.08
N GLY A 31 7.38 3.52 2.33
CA GLY A 31 6.40 4.52 2.76
C GLY A 31 6.10 5.58 1.69
N GLU A 32 6.32 5.25 0.41
CA GLU A 32 6.15 6.13 -0.75
C GLU A 32 4.83 5.85 -1.50
N ALA A 33 3.83 5.30 -0.83
CA ALA A 33 2.49 5.12 -1.38
C ALA A 33 1.73 6.45 -1.38
N SER A 34 1.24 6.89 -2.53
CA SER A 34 0.40 8.08 -2.68
C SER A 34 -0.78 7.81 -3.60
N CYS A 35 -1.88 8.48 -3.32
CA CYS A 35 -3.10 8.35 -4.10
C CYS A 35 -2.94 9.06 -5.45
N GLY A 36 -3.20 8.36 -6.56
CA GLY A 36 -3.15 8.94 -7.90
C GLY A 36 -4.23 9.99 -8.18
N ALA A 37 -5.35 9.96 -7.45
CA ALA A 37 -6.46 10.91 -7.63
C ALA A 37 -6.31 12.22 -6.82
N CYS A 38 -6.14 12.11 -5.50
CA CYS A 38 -6.06 13.28 -4.62
C CYS A 38 -4.63 13.66 -4.21
N HIS A 39 -3.63 12.92 -4.66
CA HIS A 39 -2.20 13.12 -4.33
C HIS A 39 -1.86 13.07 -2.84
N ASN A 40 -2.81 12.69 -1.97
CA ASN A 40 -2.53 12.45 -0.56
C ASN A 40 -1.66 11.19 -0.40
N ARG A 41 -0.66 11.29 0.47
CA ARG A 41 0.17 10.14 0.87
C ARG A 41 -0.67 9.16 1.65
N MET A 42 -0.46 7.86 1.48
CA MET A 42 -1.14 6.87 2.28
C MET A 42 -0.84 7.09 3.77
N LYS A 43 -1.87 7.09 4.63
CA LYS A 43 -1.65 7.07 6.09
C LYS A 43 -1.23 5.65 6.48
N THR A 44 0.06 5.44 6.66
CA THR A 44 0.61 4.21 7.25
C THR A 44 0.52 4.24 8.78
N ASP A 45 -0.57 4.77 9.34
CA ASP A 45 -0.78 5.03 10.79
C ASP A 45 -0.99 3.74 11.61
N GLY A 46 -0.15 2.73 11.37
CA GLY A 46 -0.27 1.39 11.92
C GLY A 46 0.16 0.25 10.99
N ILE A 47 0.70 0.53 9.80
CA ILE A 47 1.42 -0.51 9.05
C ILE A 47 2.84 -0.52 9.61
N ASP A 48 3.03 -1.28 10.68
CA ASP A 48 4.37 -1.60 11.15
C ASP A 48 5.12 -2.26 9.98
N ALA A 49 6.38 -1.88 9.74
CA ALA A 49 7.17 -2.45 8.65
C ALA A 49 7.18 -4.01 8.69
N THR A 50 6.99 -4.60 9.87
CA THR A 50 6.82 -6.05 10.04
C THR A 50 5.53 -6.62 9.47
N GLU A 51 4.43 -5.87 9.33
CA GLU A 51 3.22 -6.35 8.66
C GLU A 51 3.41 -6.40 7.14
N LEU A 52 4.17 -5.46 6.55
CA LEU A 52 4.53 -5.49 5.13
C LEU A 52 5.38 -6.71 4.79
N GLU A 53 6.30 -7.14 5.67
CA GLU A 53 7.06 -8.39 5.51
C GLU A 53 6.15 -9.63 5.50
N ASN A 54 5.01 -9.59 6.20
CA ASN A 54 4.03 -10.68 6.22
C ASN A 54 3.07 -10.66 5.00
N PHE A 55 2.97 -9.55 4.28
CA PHE A 55 2.15 -9.41 3.07
C PHE A 55 2.89 -9.71 1.77
N VAL A 56 4.20 -9.98 1.80
CA VAL A 56 4.97 -10.42 0.63
C VAL A 56 4.65 -11.89 0.32
N PRO A 57 3.97 -12.22 -0.79
CA PRO A 57 3.79 -13.60 -1.20
C PRO A 57 5.09 -14.07 -1.89
N GLY A 58 6.09 -14.44 -1.09
CA GLY A 58 7.34 -14.99 -1.60
C GLY A 58 8.56 -14.44 -0.90
N GLY A 59 8.80 -14.91 0.32
CA GLY A 59 10.18 -14.99 0.81
C GLY A 59 10.91 -16.06 -0.01
N PHE A 60 11.77 -15.62 -0.94
CA PHE A 60 13.00 -16.30 -1.39
C PHE A 60 13.89 -15.31 -2.14
#